data_AF-A0A9P7VXZ4-F1
#
_entry.id   AF-A0A9P7VXZ4-F1
#
_cell.length_a   1.000
_cell.length_b   1.000
_cell.length_c   1.000
_cell.angle_alpha   90.00
_cell.angle_beta   90.00
_cell.angle_gamma   90.00
#
_symmetry.space_group_name_H-M   'P 1'
#
loop_
_entity.id
_entity.type
_entity.pdbx_description
1 polymer ?
#
loop_
_entity_poly.entity_id
_entity_poly.type
_entity_poly.pdbx_seq_one_letter_code
_entity_poly.pdbx_strand_id
1 'polypeptide(L)'
;MVVDHHQPISAPTPLLDQLRDRLEEMLRDYGDHTEALQVRIQTLEEEKCCLVKEVQAAHDLNDELQRRLESAQDSSTGVPKKTYDHALRIIRDLIQNRPLVAVEDGELNQAVVNDLTRLEDSDTEKSASMARPRESPSPTHAPNAPFDMELMQAHFGNERLPGFATDSYCRSRKWVKWVKYLNLDTETEDVIESLELANDLNPRIHGTTRGLLFVYHPIFLEDPSEEQVSYFIDWSSKAVNQRIQRYLFERESHKKPLHVFVLPQSKKCWCYVGAHRILIMDTGDPRLWARLSNSVKCWLAKRIAALH
;
A
#
# COMPACT_ATOMS: atom_id res chain seq x y z
N MET A 1 -53.67 0.79 76.78
CA MET A 1 -53.58 -0.41 75.94
C MET A 1 -53.14 0.05 74.56
N VAL A 2 -51.86 -0.04 74.27
CA VAL A 2 -51.29 0.30 72.96
C VAL A 2 -51.18 -1.01 72.20
N VAL A 3 -51.95 -1.13 71.12
CA VAL A 3 -51.94 -2.30 70.24
C VAL A 3 -50.94 -1.99 69.14
N ASP A 4 -49.70 -2.44 69.31
CA ASP A 4 -48.67 -2.35 68.26
C ASP A 4 -49.00 -3.35 67.14
N HIS A 5 -49.40 -2.80 66.00
CA HIS A 5 -49.52 -3.51 64.73
C HIS A 5 -48.14 -3.62 64.07
N HIS A 6 -47.41 -4.69 64.37
CA HIS A 6 -46.31 -5.12 63.51
C HIS A 6 -46.89 -5.78 62.26
N GLN A 7 -47.03 -5.00 61.18
CA GLN A 7 -47.18 -5.58 59.85
C GLN A 7 -45.86 -6.25 59.44
N PRO A 8 -45.86 -7.54 59.07
CA PRO A 8 -44.67 -8.20 58.56
C PRO A 8 -44.29 -7.54 57.22
N ILE A 9 -43.09 -6.97 57.19
CA ILE A 9 -42.47 -6.43 55.98
C ILE A 9 -42.28 -7.60 55.02
N SER A 10 -43.16 -7.71 54.02
CA SER A 10 -43.04 -8.68 52.94
C SER A 10 -41.75 -8.37 52.17
N ALA A 11 -40.81 -9.31 52.21
CA ALA A 11 -39.49 -9.13 51.63
C ALA A 11 -39.56 -8.95 50.10
N PRO A 12 -38.68 -8.14 49.50
CA PRO A 12 -38.65 -7.89 48.06
C PRO A 12 -37.97 -9.07 47.32
N THR A 13 -38.58 -10.25 47.35
CA THR A 13 -38.14 -11.46 46.65
C THR A 13 -38.06 -11.34 45.12
N PRO A 14 -39.01 -10.72 44.39
CA PRO A 14 -39.02 -10.83 42.92
C PRO A 14 -37.88 -10.06 42.24
N LEU A 15 -37.37 -8.99 42.84
CA LEU A 15 -36.24 -8.24 42.29
C LEU A 15 -34.92 -9.00 42.44
N LEU A 16 -34.75 -9.76 43.53
CA LEU A 16 -33.57 -10.57 43.74
C LEU A 16 -33.52 -11.73 42.76
N ASP A 17 -34.65 -12.37 42.51
CA ASP A 17 -34.76 -13.45 41.52
C ASP A 17 -34.43 -12.94 40.10
N GLN A 18 -34.97 -11.77 39.71
CA GLN A 18 -34.65 -11.18 38.41
C GLN A 18 -33.17 -10.82 38.25
N LEU A 19 -32.53 -10.28 39.30
CA LEU A 19 -31.10 -9.99 39.26
C LEU A 19 -30.26 -11.25 39.15
N ARG A 20 -30.66 -12.32 39.84
CA ARG A 20 -30.00 -13.62 39.76
C ARG A 20 -30.10 -14.20 38.36
N ASP A 21 -31.29 -14.23 37.76
CA ASP A 21 -31.49 -14.76 36.41
C ASP A 21 -30.64 -14.02 35.38
N ARG A 22 -30.57 -12.68 35.50
CA ARG A 22 -29.74 -11.85 34.62
C ARG A 22 -28.24 -12.12 34.79
N LEU A 23 -27.78 -12.36 36.02
CA LEU A 23 -26.39 -12.74 36.27
C LEU A 23 -26.08 -14.12 35.72
N GLU A 24 -27.00 -15.08 35.85
CA GLU A 24 -26.85 -16.42 35.29
C GLU A 24 -26.82 -16.39 33.74
N GLU A 25 -27.65 -15.55 33.12
CA GLU A 25 -27.62 -15.31 31.67
C GLU A 25 -26.31 -14.68 31.21
N MET A 26 -25.86 -13.59 31.86
CA MET A 26 -24.56 -12.99 31.56
C MET A 26 -23.41 -13.99 31.72
N LEU A 27 -23.44 -14.84 32.76
CA LEU A 27 -22.41 -15.85 32.98
C LEU A 27 -22.39 -16.89 31.84
N ARG A 28 -23.56 -17.29 31.34
CA ARG A 28 -23.67 -18.18 30.16
C ARG A 28 -23.10 -17.51 28.91
N ASP A 29 -23.49 -16.27 28.64
CA ASP A 29 -22.99 -15.51 27.48
C ASP A 29 -21.47 -15.34 27.51
N TYR A 30 -20.89 -15.07 28.68
CA TYR A 30 -19.44 -15.01 28.85
C TYR A 30 -18.76 -16.37 28.67
N GLY A 31 -19.41 -17.46 29.11
CA GLY A 31 -18.97 -18.84 28.86
C GLY A 31 -18.89 -19.12 27.36
N ASP A 32 -19.99 -18.92 26.63
CA ASP A 32 -20.09 -19.15 25.20
C ASP A 32 -19.08 -18.28 24.41
N HIS A 33 -18.91 -17.02 24.81
CA HIS A 33 -17.91 -16.14 24.19
C HIS A 33 -16.48 -16.62 24.42
N THR A 34 -16.17 -17.11 25.62
CA THR A 34 -14.84 -17.63 25.97
C THR A 34 -14.54 -18.90 25.18
N GLU A 35 -15.51 -19.80 25.03
CA GLU A 35 -15.38 -21.02 24.21
C GLU A 35 -15.17 -20.65 22.72
N ALA A 36 -15.94 -19.70 22.19
CA ALA A 36 -15.78 -19.24 20.82
C ALA A 36 -14.38 -18.63 20.56
N LEU A 37 -13.85 -17.86 21.53
CA LEU A 37 -12.49 -17.33 21.45
C LEU A 37 -11.43 -18.45 21.50
N GLN A 38 -11.61 -19.46 22.34
CA GLN A 38 -10.70 -20.62 22.39
C GLN A 38 -10.66 -21.37 21.06
N VAL A 39 -11.82 -21.66 20.46
CA VAL A 39 -11.89 -22.28 19.12
C VAL A 39 -11.16 -21.42 18.09
N ARG A 40 -11.36 -20.09 18.11
CA ARG A 40 -10.69 -19.19 17.17
C ARG A 40 -9.17 -19.16 17.35
N ILE A 41 -8.69 -19.17 18.60
CA ILE A 41 -7.25 -19.26 18.92
C ILE A 41 -6.67 -20.54 18.33
N GLN A 42 -7.33 -21.68 18.57
CA GLN A 42 -6.88 -22.97 18.03
C GLN A 42 -6.82 -22.97 16.48
N THR A 43 -7.86 -22.45 15.81
CA THR A 43 -7.86 -22.32 14.34
C THR A 43 -6.68 -21.48 13.84
N LEU A 44 -6.39 -20.35 14.52
CA LEU A 44 -5.28 -19.48 14.15
C LEU A 44 -3.91 -20.14 14.38
N GLU A 45 -3.77 -20.96 15.42
CA GLU A 45 -2.56 -21.74 15.68
C GLU A 45 -2.32 -22.80 14.61
N GLU A 46 -3.39 -23.47 14.14
CA GLU A 46 -3.35 -24.42 13.03
C GLU A 46 -2.97 -23.72 11.71
N GLU A 47 -3.60 -22.58 11.38
CA GLU A 47 -3.27 -21.76 10.21
C GLU A 47 -1.79 -21.30 10.24
N LYS A 48 -1.31 -20.84 11.40
CA LYS A 48 0.10 -20.46 11.61
C LYS A 48 1.04 -21.64 11.36
N CYS A 49 0.71 -22.82 11.85
CA CYS A 49 1.51 -24.04 11.65
C CYS A 49 1.61 -24.40 10.16
N CYS A 50 0.51 -24.28 9.41
CA CYS A 50 0.50 -24.49 7.96
C CYS A 50 1.39 -23.47 7.22
N LEU A 51 1.28 -22.17 7.55
CA LEU A 51 2.11 -21.13 6.93
C LEU A 51 3.60 -21.30 7.22
N VAL A 52 3.97 -21.70 8.43
CA VAL A 52 5.37 -21.98 8.78
C VAL A 52 5.95 -23.11 7.92
N LYS A 53 5.17 -24.16 7.65
CA LYS A 53 5.60 -25.25 6.76
C LYS A 53 5.76 -24.78 5.31
N GLU A 54 4.88 -23.93 4.84
CA GLU A 54 4.96 -23.36 3.48
C GLU A 54 6.19 -22.47 3.31
N VAL A 55 6.47 -21.60 4.28
CA VAL A 55 7.68 -20.75 4.27
C VAL A 55 8.94 -21.60 4.31
N GLN A 56 8.97 -22.66 5.13
CA GLN A 56 10.11 -23.57 5.17
C GLN A 56 10.33 -24.27 3.83
N ALA A 57 9.26 -24.78 3.20
CA ALA A 57 9.36 -25.43 1.89
C ALA A 57 9.86 -24.46 0.79
N ALA A 58 9.45 -23.20 0.84
CA ALA A 58 9.94 -22.16 -0.08
C ALA A 58 11.43 -21.84 0.16
N HIS A 59 11.87 -21.84 1.43
CA HIS A 59 13.28 -21.65 1.78
C HIS A 59 14.15 -22.80 1.25
N ASP A 60 13.72 -24.05 1.47
CA ASP A 60 14.42 -25.24 0.98
C ASP A 60 14.55 -25.25 -0.55
N LEU A 61 13.50 -24.79 -1.27
CA LEU A 61 13.53 -24.66 -2.72
C LEU A 61 14.52 -23.57 -3.17
N ASN A 62 14.57 -22.45 -2.46
CA ASN A 62 15.49 -21.36 -2.78
C ASN A 62 16.95 -21.80 -2.59
N ASP A 63 17.25 -22.53 -1.51
CA ASP A 63 18.57 -23.09 -1.26
C ASP A 63 18.98 -24.11 -2.34
N GLU A 64 18.05 -24.92 -2.84
CA GLU A 64 18.29 -25.82 -3.97
C GLU A 64 18.56 -25.05 -5.27
N LEU A 65 17.78 -24.01 -5.57
CA LEU A 65 18.00 -23.16 -6.74
C LEU A 65 19.36 -22.45 -6.67
N GLN A 66 19.74 -21.97 -5.49
CA GLN A 66 21.04 -21.34 -5.28
C GLN A 66 22.19 -22.33 -5.50
N ARG A 67 22.10 -23.55 -4.95
CA ARG A 67 23.10 -24.61 -5.21
C ARG A 67 23.20 -24.97 -6.69
N ARG A 68 22.07 -24.98 -7.42
CA ARG A 68 22.05 -25.20 -8.87
C ARG A 68 22.70 -24.06 -9.65
N LEU A 69 22.50 -22.82 -9.20
CA LEU A 69 23.10 -21.65 -9.84
C LEU A 69 24.62 -21.63 -9.64
N GLU A 70 25.09 -21.91 -8.42
CA GLU A 70 26.52 -22.00 -8.11
C GLU A 70 27.21 -23.13 -8.91
N SER A 71 26.61 -24.32 -8.96
CA SER A 71 27.15 -25.44 -9.77
C SER A 71 27.12 -25.18 -11.28
N ALA A 72 26.14 -24.44 -11.78
CA ALA A 72 26.09 -24.00 -13.18
C ALA A 72 27.17 -22.95 -13.49
N GLN A 73 27.48 -22.06 -12.54
CA GLN A 73 28.58 -21.09 -12.68
C GLN A 73 29.94 -21.78 -12.71
N ASP A 74 30.16 -22.78 -11.86
CA ASP A 74 31.42 -23.52 -11.79
C ASP A 74 31.67 -24.40 -13.03
N SER A 75 30.60 -24.90 -13.67
CA SER A 75 30.67 -25.73 -14.88
C SER A 75 30.71 -24.91 -16.18
N SER A 76 30.33 -23.63 -16.14
CA SER A 76 30.49 -22.71 -17.27
C SER A 76 31.96 -22.29 -17.38
N THR A 77 32.75 -23.17 -17.98
CA THR A 77 34.14 -22.95 -18.40
C THR A 77 34.34 -21.58 -19.05
N GLY A 78 34.76 -20.58 -18.26
CA GLY A 78 35.62 -19.40 -18.54
C GLY A 78 35.50 -18.59 -19.84
N VAL A 79 34.67 -18.95 -20.79
CA VAL A 79 34.54 -18.36 -22.12
C VAL A 79 33.50 -17.24 -22.10
N PRO A 80 32.29 -17.39 -21.51
CA PRO A 80 31.29 -16.32 -21.54
C PRO A 80 31.73 -15.07 -20.76
N LYS A 81 32.43 -15.26 -19.63
CA LYS A 81 32.90 -14.14 -18.80
C LYS A 81 33.97 -13.31 -19.52
N LYS A 82 34.93 -13.96 -20.20
CA LYS A 82 35.95 -13.24 -20.99
C LYS A 82 35.35 -12.47 -22.17
N THR A 83 34.34 -13.04 -22.84
CA THR A 83 33.65 -12.35 -23.95
C THR A 83 32.83 -11.16 -23.43
N TYR A 84 32.21 -11.30 -22.26
CA TYR A 84 31.49 -10.23 -21.58
C TYR A 84 32.43 -9.11 -21.10
N ASP A 85 33.54 -9.45 -20.45
CA ASP A 85 34.57 -8.50 -20.01
C ASP A 85 35.22 -7.77 -21.20
N HIS A 86 35.42 -8.47 -22.31
CA HIS A 86 35.90 -7.87 -23.56
C HIS A 86 34.87 -6.91 -24.18
N ALA A 87 33.58 -7.26 -24.17
CA ALA A 87 32.52 -6.38 -24.64
C ALA A 87 32.40 -5.12 -23.78
N LEU A 88 32.49 -5.24 -22.45
CA LEU A 88 32.52 -4.10 -21.53
C LEU A 88 33.72 -3.18 -21.78
N ARG A 89 34.90 -3.75 -22.07
CA ARG A 89 36.09 -2.97 -22.44
C ARG A 89 35.91 -2.18 -23.73
N ILE A 90 35.34 -2.81 -24.78
CA ILE A 90 35.04 -2.12 -26.04
C ILE A 90 34.05 -0.97 -25.83
N ILE A 91 32.99 -1.20 -25.04
CA ILE A 91 32.00 -0.16 -24.75
C ILE A 91 32.66 1.02 -24.02
N ARG A 92 33.55 0.75 -23.06
CA ARG A 92 34.33 1.77 -22.35
C ARG A 92 35.21 2.58 -23.30
N ASP A 93 35.96 1.90 -24.18
CA ASP A 93 36.83 2.55 -25.14
C ASP A 93 36.04 3.41 -26.14
N LEU A 94 34.84 2.97 -26.54
CA LEU A 94 33.97 3.75 -27.43
C LEU A 94 33.38 4.99 -26.74
N ILE A 95 33.08 4.91 -25.44
CA ILE A 95 32.62 6.05 -24.65
C ILE A 95 33.75 7.06 -24.45
N GLN A 96 34.95 6.60 -24.10
CA GLN A 96 36.11 7.47 -23.84
C GLN A 96 36.66 8.12 -25.12
N ASN A 97 36.62 7.41 -26.25
CA ASN A 97 37.14 7.92 -27.53
C ASN A 97 36.09 8.68 -28.36
N ARG A 98 34.86 8.88 -27.84
CA ARG A 98 33.87 9.71 -28.53
C ARG A 98 34.37 11.16 -28.49
N PRO A 99 34.73 11.78 -29.62
CA PRO A 99 35.15 13.18 -29.62
C PRO A 99 33.96 13.98 -29.11
N LEU A 100 34.13 14.58 -27.93
CA LEU A 100 33.18 15.52 -27.34
C LEU A 100 33.07 16.70 -28.31
N VAL A 101 32.12 16.62 -29.24
CA VAL A 101 31.64 17.78 -29.97
C VAL A 101 31.08 18.67 -28.88
N ALA A 102 31.76 19.80 -28.66
CA ALA A 102 31.42 20.80 -27.67
C ALA A 102 30.00 21.32 -27.95
N VAL A 103 29.02 20.66 -27.36
CA VAL A 103 27.67 21.17 -27.14
C VAL A 103 27.59 21.36 -25.62
N GLU A 104 27.14 22.54 -25.21
CA GLU A 104 27.36 23.24 -23.93
C GLU A 104 26.87 22.52 -22.65
N ASP A 105 26.55 21.23 -22.68
CA ASP A 105 26.09 20.45 -21.52
C ASP A 105 27.23 19.60 -20.92
N GLY A 106 28.25 20.27 -20.39
CA GLY A 106 29.44 19.65 -19.79
C GLY A 106 29.20 18.86 -18.50
N GLU A 107 28.05 19.02 -17.84
CA GLU A 107 27.78 18.41 -16.53
C GLU A 107 27.23 16.97 -16.63
N LEU A 108 26.44 16.67 -17.67
CA LEU A 108 25.77 15.37 -17.78
C LEU A 108 26.75 14.24 -18.16
N ASN A 109 27.72 14.54 -19.02
CA ASN A 109 28.71 13.55 -19.47
C ASN A 109 29.71 13.17 -18.36
N GLN A 110 30.00 14.10 -17.44
CA GLN A 110 30.88 13.81 -16.30
C GLN A 110 30.18 12.93 -15.25
N ALA A 111 28.87 13.11 -15.04
CA ALA A 111 28.09 12.28 -14.12
C ALA A 111 28.03 10.81 -14.56
N VAL A 112 27.81 10.56 -15.86
CA VAL A 112 27.77 9.19 -16.42
C VAL A 112 29.14 8.49 -16.30
N VAL A 113 30.24 9.22 -16.50
CA VAL A 113 31.60 8.68 -16.33
C VAL A 113 31.90 8.38 -14.86
N ASN A 114 31.42 9.22 -13.93
CA ASN A 114 31.61 9.02 -12.49
C ASN A 114 30.78 7.85 -11.93
N ASP A 115 29.55 7.64 -12.44
CA ASP A 115 28.71 6.50 -12.02
C ASP A 115 29.25 5.16 -12.53
N LEU A 116 29.84 5.14 -13.72
CA LEU A 116 30.51 3.95 -14.28
C LEU A 116 31.79 3.58 -13.53
N THR A 117 32.49 4.56 -12.93
CA THR A 117 33.68 4.29 -12.10
C THR A 117 33.30 3.86 -10.69
N ARG A 118 32.19 4.37 -10.12
CA ARG A 118 31.69 3.97 -8.80
C ARG A 118 31.22 2.53 -8.68
N LEU A 119 30.74 1.94 -9.78
CA LEU A 119 30.31 0.53 -9.81
C LEU A 119 31.48 -0.46 -9.72
N GLU A 120 32.73 -0.05 -10.00
CA GLU A 120 33.91 -0.93 -9.87
C GLU A 120 34.49 -0.97 -8.45
N ASP A 121 34.31 0.08 -7.64
CA ASP A 121 34.87 0.14 -6.28
C ASP A 121 34.00 -0.58 -5.22
N SER A 122 32.78 -0.98 -5.56
CA SER A 122 31.83 -1.59 -4.62
C SER A 122 32.12 -3.07 -4.30
N ASP A 123 33.00 -3.75 -5.05
CA ASP A 123 33.22 -5.20 -4.90
C ASP A 123 34.47 -5.55 -4.06
N THR A 124 35.14 -4.58 -3.42
CA THR A 124 36.40 -4.82 -2.69
C THR A 124 36.42 -4.40 -1.21
N GLU A 125 35.29 -4.13 -0.56
CA GLU A 125 35.27 -3.88 0.90
C GLU A 125 34.46 -4.92 1.68
N LYS A 126 35.12 -6.05 1.96
CA LYS A 126 34.72 -7.00 3.00
C LYS A 126 35.86 -7.18 4.00
N SER A 127 35.69 -6.65 5.21
CA SER A 127 36.22 -7.13 6.52
C SER A 127 37.06 -6.12 7.34
N ALA A 128 36.40 -5.44 8.30
CA ALA A 128 36.91 -5.16 9.67
C ALA A 128 35.74 -4.58 10.50
N SER A 129 35.10 -5.35 11.39
CA SER A 129 35.30 -5.36 12.84
C SER A 129 35.13 -4.01 13.56
N MET A 130 34.08 -3.84 14.38
CA MET A 130 34.17 -3.73 15.85
C MET A 130 32.84 -3.28 16.52
N ALA A 131 32.52 -3.98 17.61
CA ALA A 131 31.84 -3.54 18.84
C ALA A 131 30.49 -2.79 18.78
N ARG A 132 29.41 -3.49 19.18
CA ARG A 132 28.13 -2.89 19.61
C ARG A 132 28.21 -2.35 21.05
N PRO A 133 27.78 -1.10 21.32
CA PRO A 133 27.44 -0.65 22.67
C PRO A 133 26.07 -1.19 23.11
N ARG A 134 25.96 -1.52 24.41
CA ARG A 134 24.69 -1.85 25.09
C ARG A 134 23.87 -0.57 25.28
N GLU A 135 22.65 -0.56 24.76
CA GLU A 135 21.64 0.46 25.08
C GLU A 135 20.83 0.06 26.32
N SER A 136 20.67 1.02 27.23
CA SER A 136 19.86 0.94 28.44
C SER A 136 18.38 1.26 28.17
N PRO A 137 17.43 0.63 28.89
CA PRO A 137 16.01 0.81 28.65
C PRO A 137 15.52 2.17 29.19
N SER A 138 14.89 2.96 28.31
CA SER A 138 14.21 4.21 28.66
C SER A 138 12.69 4.01 28.78
N PRO A 139 12.00 4.82 29.59
CA PRO A 139 10.73 4.46 30.22
C PRO A 139 9.51 4.60 29.32
N THR A 140 8.58 3.68 29.56
CA THR A 140 7.27 3.54 28.93
C THR A 140 6.41 4.79 29.07
N HIS A 141 6.30 5.58 28.00
CA HIS A 141 5.19 6.52 27.81
C HIS A 141 4.06 5.79 27.06
N ALA A 142 2.84 5.91 27.57
CA ALA A 142 1.65 5.36 26.95
C ALA A 142 1.47 5.91 25.52
N PRO A 143 1.20 5.07 24.51
CA PRO A 143 1.04 5.53 23.13
C PRO A 143 -0.24 6.34 23.00
N ASN A 144 -0.11 7.59 22.55
CA ASN A 144 -1.21 8.36 21.99
C ASN A 144 -1.82 7.57 20.82
N ALA A 145 -3.14 7.68 20.62
CA ALA A 145 -3.89 6.93 19.60
C ALA A 145 -3.17 6.98 18.22
N PRO A 146 -2.79 5.83 17.62
CA PRO A 146 -1.74 5.79 16.59
C PRO A 146 -2.22 6.09 15.16
N PHE A 147 -3.40 6.68 14.96
CA PHE A 147 -4.03 6.76 13.63
C PHE A 147 -4.45 8.17 13.25
N ASP A 148 -3.48 8.98 12.81
CA ASP A 148 -3.74 10.18 12.00
C ASP A 148 -3.89 9.76 10.53
N MET A 149 -4.99 9.07 10.20
CA MET A 149 -5.32 8.69 8.83
C MET A 149 -6.15 9.78 8.17
N GLU A 150 -5.57 10.46 7.17
CA GLU A 150 -6.29 11.37 6.28
C GLU A 150 -6.65 10.65 4.97
N LEU A 151 -7.61 9.74 5.03
CA LEU A 151 -8.34 9.24 3.86
C LEU A 151 -8.86 10.40 3.01
N MET A 152 -8.33 10.53 1.80
CA MET A 152 -8.95 11.39 0.82
C MET A 152 -9.98 10.62 0.00
N GLN A 153 -11.17 11.20 -0.14
CA GLN A 153 -12.18 10.73 -1.07
C GLN A 153 -12.07 11.45 -2.42
N ALA A 154 -12.65 10.84 -3.45
CA ALA A 154 -12.99 11.48 -4.72
C ALA A 154 -14.42 11.10 -5.09
N HIS A 155 -15.30 12.08 -5.28
CA HIS A 155 -16.67 11.85 -5.75
C HIS A 155 -16.79 11.97 -7.26
N PHE A 156 -17.05 10.84 -7.91
CA PHE A 156 -17.46 10.80 -9.29
C PHE A 156 -18.90 11.32 -9.37
N GLY A 157 -19.15 12.38 -10.15
CA GLY A 157 -20.49 12.96 -10.26
C GLY A 157 -21.49 12.00 -10.91
N ASN A 158 -22.75 12.41 -11.03
CA ASN A 158 -23.85 11.64 -11.66
C ASN A 158 -23.58 11.17 -13.11
N GLU A 159 -22.45 11.54 -13.70
CA GLU A 159 -21.94 10.97 -14.93
C GLU A 159 -21.26 9.64 -14.60
N ARG A 160 -22.06 8.56 -14.64
CA ARG A 160 -21.64 7.16 -14.46
C ARG A 160 -20.14 6.95 -14.60
N LEU A 161 -19.48 6.53 -13.53
CA LEU A 161 -18.49 5.47 -13.72
C LEU A 161 -19.24 4.30 -14.36
N PRO A 162 -18.80 3.76 -15.50
CA PRO A 162 -19.38 2.51 -15.99
C PRO A 162 -19.26 1.52 -14.83
N GLY A 163 -20.39 0.95 -14.38
CA GLY A 163 -20.46 0.15 -13.16
C GLY A 163 -19.45 -0.98 -13.22
N PHE A 164 -18.33 -0.81 -12.51
CA PHE A 164 -17.01 -1.26 -12.93
C PHE A 164 -16.74 -1.07 -14.44
N ALA A 165 -15.54 -0.66 -14.78
CA ALA A 165 -14.98 -1.20 -16.01
C ALA A 165 -14.82 -2.71 -15.81
N THR A 166 -15.91 -3.46 -15.95
CA THR A 166 -15.83 -4.81 -16.51
C THR A 166 -14.90 -4.70 -17.71
N ASP A 167 -14.01 -5.69 -17.88
CA ASP A 167 -12.91 -5.65 -18.87
C ASP A 167 -13.34 -5.21 -20.30
N SER A 168 -14.64 -5.22 -20.59
CA SER A 168 -15.29 -4.72 -21.81
C SER A 168 -15.12 -3.22 -22.10
N TYR A 169 -14.99 -2.32 -21.12
CA TYR A 169 -14.93 -0.86 -21.37
C TYR A 169 -13.55 -0.20 -21.14
N CYS A 170 -12.62 -0.89 -20.47
CA CYS A 170 -11.24 -0.44 -20.36
C CYS A 170 -10.49 -0.69 -21.67
N ARG A 171 -10.26 0.36 -22.48
CA ARG A 171 -9.30 0.27 -23.58
C ARG A 171 -7.89 0.25 -23.03
N SER A 172 -7.40 -0.95 -22.68
CA SER A 172 -5.99 -1.14 -22.36
C SER A 172 -5.15 -0.75 -23.59
N ARG A 173 -4.23 0.18 -23.40
CA ARG A 173 -3.21 0.51 -24.39
C ARG A 173 -1.86 0.52 -23.69
N LYS A 174 -0.82 0.12 -24.42
CA LYS A 174 0.57 0.28 -23.97
C LYS A 174 0.84 1.77 -23.71
N TRP A 175 1.56 2.07 -22.64
CA TRP A 175 1.89 3.43 -22.19
C TRP A 175 2.36 4.35 -23.33
N VAL A 176 3.32 3.89 -24.13
CA VAL A 176 3.86 4.59 -25.32
C VAL A 176 2.76 5.11 -26.28
N LYS A 177 1.64 4.39 -26.41
CA LYS A 177 0.51 4.85 -27.25
C LYS A 177 -0.30 5.96 -26.59
N TRP A 178 -0.42 5.96 -25.26
CA TRP A 178 -1.11 7.01 -24.50
C TRP A 178 -0.33 8.31 -24.52
N VAL A 179 0.99 8.27 -24.29
CA VAL A 179 1.88 9.45 -24.36
C VAL A 179 1.65 10.21 -25.66
N LYS A 180 1.73 9.51 -26.80
CA LYS A 180 1.52 10.10 -28.12
C LYS A 180 0.10 10.63 -28.34
N TYR A 181 -0.91 9.93 -27.80
CA TYR A 181 -2.32 10.29 -28.01
C TYR A 181 -2.76 11.48 -27.15
N LEU A 182 -2.25 11.56 -25.92
CA LEU A 182 -2.52 12.63 -24.96
C LEU A 182 -1.59 13.83 -25.16
N ASN A 183 -0.55 13.67 -25.99
CA ASN A 183 0.48 14.66 -26.27
C ASN A 183 1.09 15.18 -24.95
N LEU A 184 1.48 14.25 -24.08
CA LEU A 184 2.09 14.56 -22.79
C LEU A 184 3.46 15.21 -23.00
N ASP A 185 3.81 16.16 -22.15
CA ASP A 185 5.18 16.67 -22.07
C ASP A 185 6.12 15.61 -21.47
N THR A 186 7.41 15.74 -21.77
CA THR A 186 8.45 14.81 -21.34
C THR A 186 8.53 14.71 -19.81
N GLU A 187 8.33 15.81 -19.09
CA GLU A 187 8.32 15.80 -17.62
C GLU A 187 7.18 14.93 -17.08
N THR A 188 5.97 15.05 -17.63
CA THR A 188 4.84 14.19 -17.27
C THR A 188 5.13 12.73 -17.61
N GLU A 189 5.76 12.44 -18.75
CA GLU A 189 6.15 11.09 -19.14
C GLU A 189 7.15 10.48 -18.14
N ASP A 190 8.22 11.21 -17.82
CA ASP A 190 9.26 10.79 -16.87
C ASP A 190 8.69 10.55 -15.48
N VAL A 191 7.80 11.43 -15.00
CA VAL A 191 7.12 11.24 -13.72
C VAL A 191 6.27 9.98 -13.76
N ILE A 192 5.56 9.73 -14.86
CA ILE A 192 4.68 8.56 -14.93
C ILE A 192 5.49 7.26 -14.97
N GLU A 193 6.58 7.22 -15.73
CA GLU A 193 7.50 6.07 -15.75
C GLU A 193 8.18 5.86 -14.40
N SER A 194 8.62 6.93 -13.74
CA SER A 194 9.19 6.86 -12.38
C SER A 194 8.20 6.26 -11.38
N LEU A 195 6.91 6.59 -11.52
CA LEU A 195 5.86 6.06 -10.66
C LEU A 195 5.54 4.59 -10.97
N GLU A 196 5.73 4.10 -12.19
CA GLU A 196 5.63 2.66 -12.50
C GLU A 196 6.81 1.86 -11.92
N LEU A 197 7.98 2.49 -11.80
CA LEU A 197 9.19 1.89 -11.21
C LEU A 197 9.21 1.96 -9.68
N ALA A 198 8.41 2.87 -9.09
CA ALA A 198 8.30 3.00 -7.66
C ALA A 198 7.65 1.73 -7.07
N ASN A 199 8.45 0.94 -6.36
CA ASN A 199 8.00 -0.32 -5.77
C ASN A 199 7.28 -0.14 -4.42
N ASP A 200 6.69 1.05 -4.19
CA ASP A 200 5.98 1.35 -2.96
C ASP A 200 4.47 1.12 -3.09
N LEU A 201 3.87 0.60 -2.03
CA LEU A 201 2.44 0.28 -1.99
C LEU A 201 1.56 1.51 -1.74
N ASN A 202 2.12 2.72 -1.84
CA ASN A 202 1.39 3.94 -1.55
C ASN A 202 0.62 4.39 -2.79
N PRO A 203 -0.64 4.80 -2.65
CA PRO A 203 -1.34 5.49 -3.71
C PRO A 203 -0.56 6.76 -4.06
N ARG A 204 -0.37 6.98 -5.35
CA ARG A 204 0.26 8.20 -5.84
C ARG A 204 -0.67 8.81 -6.87
N ILE A 205 -0.70 10.13 -6.92
CA ILE A 205 -1.39 10.85 -7.99
C ILE A 205 -0.41 11.77 -8.69
N HIS A 206 -0.59 11.89 -9.99
CA HIS A 206 0.04 12.91 -10.80
C HIS A 206 -1.02 13.49 -11.71
N GLY A 207 -1.04 14.80 -11.91
CA GLY A 207 -1.97 15.38 -12.87
C GLY A 207 -1.34 16.53 -13.63
N THR A 208 -1.92 16.78 -14.80
CA THR A 208 -1.34 17.67 -15.80
C THR A 208 -2.16 18.94 -15.92
N THR A 209 -1.54 20.04 -16.36
CA THR A 209 -2.21 21.33 -16.59
C THR A 209 -3.42 21.24 -17.53
N ARG A 210 -3.51 20.16 -18.34
CA ARG A 210 -4.60 19.87 -19.27
C ARG A 210 -5.80 19.16 -18.64
N GLY A 211 -5.84 19.03 -17.32
CA GLY A 211 -6.93 18.38 -16.61
C GLY A 211 -6.91 16.86 -16.74
N LEU A 212 -5.73 16.25 -16.91
CA LEU A 212 -5.55 14.80 -16.79
C LEU A 212 -5.13 14.47 -15.36
N LEU A 213 -5.60 13.35 -14.84
CA LEU A 213 -5.19 12.81 -13.54
C LEU A 213 -4.82 11.33 -13.69
N PHE A 214 -3.64 10.97 -13.24
CA PHE A 214 -3.09 9.63 -13.21
C PHE A 214 -3.04 9.18 -11.75
N VAL A 215 -3.72 8.08 -11.43
CA VAL A 215 -3.83 7.51 -10.08
C VAL A 215 -3.19 6.12 -10.07
N TYR A 216 -2.19 5.94 -9.23
CA TYR A 216 -1.41 4.72 -9.10
C TYR A 216 -1.94 3.86 -7.98
N HIS A 217 -2.13 2.57 -8.29
CA HIS A 217 -2.59 1.55 -7.35
C HIS A 217 -3.80 1.99 -6.51
N PRO A 218 -4.86 2.56 -7.11
CA PRO A 218 -6.03 2.93 -6.32
C PRO A 218 -6.70 1.70 -5.71
N ILE A 219 -7.12 1.80 -4.45
CA ILE A 219 -8.20 0.96 -3.91
C ILE A 219 -9.51 1.67 -4.17
N PHE A 220 -10.39 0.95 -4.86
CA PHE A 220 -11.77 1.35 -5.04
C PHE A 220 -12.60 0.75 -3.93
N LEU A 221 -13.39 1.59 -3.26
CA LEU A 221 -14.56 1.11 -2.53
C LEU A 221 -15.79 1.40 -3.37
N GLU A 222 -16.66 0.42 -3.47
CA GLU A 222 -18.00 0.62 -4.01
C GLU A 222 -19.00 0.52 -2.87
N ASP A 223 -19.92 1.47 -2.82
CA ASP A 223 -21.05 1.41 -1.91
C ASP A 223 -22.26 0.82 -2.66
N PRO A 224 -22.71 -0.39 -2.32
CA PRO A 224 -23.85 -0.99 -3.00
C PRO A 224 -25.17 -0.26 -2.71
N SER A 225 -25.23 0.58 -1.66
CA SER A 225 -26.42 1.36 -1.31
C SER A 225 -26.53 2.67 -2.07
N GLU A 226 -25.41 3.19 -2.56
CA GLU A 226 -25.34 4.40 -3.38
C GLU A 226 -24.81 3.98 -4.75
N GLU A 227 -25.72 3.61 -5.68
CA GLU A 227 -25.44 3.02 -7.01
C GLU A 227 -24.45 3.83 -7.90
N GLN A 228 -23.88 4.94 -7.42
CA GLN A 228 -23.14 5.92 -8.22
C GLN A 228 -21.90 6.49 -7.50
N VAL A 229 -21.49 5.96 -6.35
CA VAL A 229 -20.32 6.50 -5.63
C VAL A 229 -19.23 5.45 -5.50
N SER A 230 -18.14 5.65 -6.23
CA SER A 230 -16.88 4.94 -6.02
C SER A 230 -15.91 5.83 -5.25
N TYR A 231 -15.21 5.25 -4.29
CA TYR A 231 -14.28 5.99 -3.43
C TYR A 231 -12.87 5.56 -3.77
N PHE A 232 -11.94 6.51 -3.91
CA PHE A 232 -10.52 6.21 -3.73
C PHE A 232 -10.23 6.20 -2.24
N ILE A 233 -9.48 5.21 -1.78
CA ILE A 233 -8.83 5.26 -0.48
C ILE A 233 -7.38 5.66 -0.74
N ASP A 234 -6.99 6.84 -0.26
CA ASP A 234 -5.57 7.13 -0.08
C ASP A 234 -5.14 6.67 1.32
N TRP A 235 -4.07 5.88 1.40
CA TRP A 235 -3.48 5.39 2.65
C TRP A 235 -2.01 5.77 2.80
N SER A 236 -1.55 6.79 2.06
CA SER A 236 -0.21 7.31 2.24
C SER A 236 -0.04 8.04 3.59
N SER A 237 1.18 8.47 3.91
CA SER A 237 1.43 9.27 5.12
C SER A 237 0.60 10.57 5.12
N LYS A 238 0.24 11.09 6.30
CA LYS A 238 -0.48 12.37 6.46
C LYS A 238 0.10 13.50 5.61
N ALA A 239 1.42 13.66 5.61
CA ALA A 239 2.09 14.72 4.85
C ALA A 239 1.97 14.57 3.33
N VAL A 240 1.77 13.35 2.82
CA VAL A 240 1.55 13.08 1.40
C VAL A 240 0.07 13.29 1.07
N ASN A 241 -0.86 12.77 1.89
CA ASN A 241 -2.30 13.02 1.71
C ASN A 241 -2.61 14.53 1.71
N GLN A 242 -2.03 15.32 2.63
CA GLN A 242 -2.20 16.78 2.64
C GLN A 242 -1.66 17.46 1.37
N ARG A 243 -0.56 16.95 0.80
CA ARG A 243 -0.01 17.47 -0.47
C ARG A 243 -0.94 17.14 -1.63
N ILE A 244 -1.46 15.92 -1.68
CA ILE A 244 -2.42 15.45 -2.68
C ILE A 244 -3.72 16.27 -2.57
N GLN A 245 -4.20 16.53 -1.34
CA GLN A 245 -5.38 17.35 -1.10
C GLN A 245 -5.20 18.78 -1.59
N ARG A 246 -4.08 19.42 -1.21
CA ARG A 246 -3.74 20.76 -1.64
C ARG A 246 -3.66 20.84 -3.16
N TYR A 247 -3.00 19.86 -3.78
CA TYR A 247 -2.85 19.75 -5.23
C TYR A 247 -4.21 19.68 -5.96
N LEU A 248 -5.13 18.83 -5.50
CA LEU A 248 -6.46 18.71 -6.08
C LEU A 248 -7.30 19.98 -5.88
N PHE A 249 -7.17 20.62 -4.71
CA PHE A 249 -7.85 21.87 -4.39
C PHE A 249 -7.39 23.02 -5.29
N GLU A 250 -6.08 23.19 -5.46
CA GLU A 250 -5.47 24.21 -6.33
C GLU A 250 -5.93 24.09 -7.79
N ARG A 251 -6.24 22.87 -8.22
CA ARG A 251 -6.74 22.59 -9.58
C ARG A 251 -8.24 22.72 -9.75
N GLU A 252 -8.95 23.12 -8.68
CA GLU A 252 -10.41 23.20 -8.66
C GLU A 252 -11.08 21.89 -9.10
N SER A 253 -10.53 20.73 -8.70
CA SER A 253 -11.03 19.41 -9.12
C SER A 253 -12.50 19.16 -8.75
N HIS A 254 -13.02 19.91 -7.78
CA HIS A 254 -14.42 19.90 -7.35
C HIS A 254 -15.34 20.65 -8.32
N LYS A 255 -14.81 21.62 -9.09
CA LYS A 255 -15.58 22.42 -10.06
C LYS A 255 -15.42 21.91 -11.49
N LYS A 256 -14.20 21.51 -11.87
CA LYS A 256 -13.85 21.09 -13.23
C LYS A 256 -13.59 19.58 -13.26
N PRO A 257 -14.21 18.84 -14.20
CA PRO A 257 -13.92 17.42 -14.35
C PRO A 257 -12.48 17.21 -14.82
N LEU A 258 -11.84 16.18 -14.29
CA LEU A 258 -10.51 15.72 -14.66
C LEU A 258 -10.64 14.38 -15.40
N HIS A 259 -9.90 14.19 -16.49
CA HIS A 259 -9.81 12.91 -17.18
C HIS A 259 -8.92 11.96 -16.37
N VAL A 260 -9.53 10.97 -15.73
CA VAL A 260 -8.86 10.07 -14.80
C VAL A 260 -8.36 8.82 -15.52
N PHE A 261 -7.09 8.53 -15.31
CA PHE A 261 -6.39 7.32 -15.70
C PHE A 261 -5.93 6.60 -14.43
N VAL A 262 -6.07 5.28 -14.40
CA VAL A 262 -5.70 4.48 -13.24
C VAL A 262 -4.77 3.34 -13.64
N LEU A 263 -3.82 3.01 -12.78
CA LEU A 263 -2.96 1.83 -12.89
C LEU A 263 -3.23 0.89 -11.71
N PRO A 264 -4.21 -0.03 -11.82
CA PRO A 264 -4.55 -0.94 -10.74
C PRO A 264 -3.37 -1.84 -10.38
N GLN A 265 -3.18 -2.18 -9.10
CA GLN A 265 -2.07 -3.05 -8.68
C GLN A 265 -2.08 -4.42 -9.39
N SER A 266 -3.26 -4.96 -9.67
CA SER A 266 -3.41 -6.24 -10.38
C SER A 266 -3.10 -6.16 -11.87
N LYS A 267 -2.98 -4.95 -12.46
CA LYS A 267 -2.85 -4.75 -13.91
C LYS A 267 -1.61 -3.92 -14.24
N LYS A 268 -0.80 -4.42 -15.17
CA LYS A 268 0.40 -3.70 -15.68
C LYS A 268 0.07 -2.72 -16.81
N CYS A 269 -1.09 -2.06 -16.76
CA CYS A 269 -1.49 -1.13 -17.83
C CYS A 269 -2.45 -0.04 -17.36
N TRP A 270 -2.28 1.15 -17.94
CA TRP A 270 -3.16 2.29 -17.73
C TRP A 270 -4.56 2.06 -18.30
N CYS A 271 -5.55 2.35 -17.45
CA CYS A 271 -6.96 2.29 -17.76
C CYS A 271 -7.56 3.70 -17.70
N TYR A 272 -8.18 4.17 -18.78
CA TYR A 272 -8.96 5.40 -18.75
C TYR A 272 -10.33 5.14 -18.12
N VAL A 273 -10.67 5.89 -17.09
CA VAL A 273 -11.87 5.67 -16.26
C VAL A 273 -12.99 6.65 -16.59
N GLY A 274 -12.66 7.83 -17.12
CA GLY A 274 -13.65 8.85 -17.50
C GLY A 274 -13.26 10.25 -17.03
N ALA A 275 -14.17 11.20 -17.26
CA ALA A 275 -14.03 12.58 -16.82
C ALA A 275 -14.80 12.76 -15.51
N HIS A 276 -14.09 13.10 -14.43
CA HIS A 276 -14.63 13.01 -13.08
C HIS A 276 -14.29 14.22 -12.26
N ARG A 277 -15.26 14.69 -11.48
CA ARG A 277 -14.99 15.65 -10.42
C ARG A 277 -14.37 14.90 -9.25
N ILE A 278 -13.60 15.58 -8.43
CA ILE A 278 -12.93 14.97 -7.29
C ILE A 278 -13.18 15.86 -6.09
N LEU A 279 -13.88 15.30 -5.10
CA LEU A 279 -14.23 15.94 -3.83
C LEU A 279 -13.52 15.22 -2.71
N ILE A 280 -12.79 15.98 -1.91
CA ILE A 280 -12.05 15.48 -0.76
C ILE A 280 -13.00 15.51 0.43
N MET A 281 -13.20 14.36 1.07
CA MET A 281 -14.02 14.25 2.27
C MET A 281 -13.18 14.16 3.53
N ASP A 282 -13.77 14.59 4.64
CA ASP A 282 -13.19 14.50 5.97
C ASP A 282 -13.28 13.05 6.49
N THR A 283 -12.16 12.53 6.99
CA THR A 283 -12.05 11.19 7.57
C THR A 283 -12.72 11.04 8.91
N GLY A 284 -13.03 12.16 9.55
CA GLY A 284 -13.81 12.20 10.77
C GLY A 284 -15.24 11.70 10.60
N ASP A 285 -15.75 11.55 9.36
CA ASP A 285 -17.09 11.03 9.13
C ASP A 285 -17.19 9.55 9.55
N PRO A 286 -17.88 9.24 10.67
CA PRO A 286 -18.00 7.86 11.17
C PRO A 286 -18.75 6.97 10.19
N ARG A 287 -19.59 7.54 9.32
CA ARG A 287 -20.40 6.78 8.36
C ARG A 287 -19.52 6.05 7.38
N LEU A 288 -18.41 6.66 6.95
CA LEU A 288 -17.53 6.06 5.97
C LEU A 288 -16.75 4.88 6.55
N TRP A 289 -16.22 5.02 7.77
CA TRP A 289 -15.61 3.91 8.49
C TRP A 289 -16.62 2.82 8.84
N ALA A 290 -17.85 3.18 9.23
CA ALA A 290 -18.91 2.21 9.51
C ALA A 290 -19.26 1.38 8.26
N ARG A 291 -19.21 1.98 7.06
CA ARG A 291 -19.52 1.34 5.77
C ARG A 291 -18.47 0.32 5.30
N LEU A 292 -17.22 0.44 5.74
CA LEU A 292 -16.20 -0.57 5.43
C LEU A 292 -16.54 -1.90 6.11
N SER A 293 -16.55 -2.99 5.33
CA SER A 293 -16.76 -4.33 5.89
C SER A 293 -15.66 -4.67 6.92
N ASN A 294 -16.00 -5.47 7.93
CA ASN A 294 -15.00 -5.92 8.92
C ASN A 294 -13.82 -6.62 8.25
N SER A 295 -14.04 -7.30 7.12
CA SER A 295 -12.99 -7.92 6.31
C SER A 295 -12.03 -6.90 5.72
N VAL A 296 -12.54 -5.80 5.14
CA VAL A 296 -11.72 -4.72 4.58
C VAL A 296 -11.00 -3.96 5.70
N LYS A 297 -11.66 -3.70 6.83
CA LYS A 297 -11.04 -3.12 8.02
C LYS A 297 -9.88 -3.97 8.53
N CYS A 298 -10.09 -5.29 8.67
CA CYS A 298 -9.06 -6.23 9.08
C CYS A 298 -7.91 -6.33 8.06
N TRP A 299 -8.22 -6.32 6.76
CA TRP A 299 -7.21 -6.33 5.71
C TRP A 299 -6.37 -5.05 5.71
N LEU A 300 -7.01 -3.88 5.80
CA LEU A 300 -6.33 -2.59 5.93
C LEU A 300 -5.47 -2.56 7.19
N ALA A 301 -6.01 -2.97 8.34
CA ALA A 301 -5.26 -3.03 9.59
C ALA A 301 -4.01 -3.93 9.50
N LYS A 302 -4.13 -5.12 8.89
CA LYS A 302 -2.99 -6.03 8.65
C LYS A 302 -1.97 -5.42 7.69
N ARG A 303 -2.42 -4.77 6.61
CA ARG A 303 -1.55 -4.14 5.61
C ARG A 303 -0.77 -2.98 6.21
N ILE A 304 -1.44 -2.15 7.03
CA ILE A 304 -0.84 -1.03 7.76
C ILE A 304 0.19 -1.53 8.78
N ALA A 305 -0.11 -2.59 9.51
CA ALA A 305 0.82 -3.20 10.48
C ALA A 305 2.08 -3.80 9.82
N ALA A 306 2.06 -4.07 8.52
CA ALA A 306 3.21 -4.58 7.78
C ALA A 306 4.10 -3.47 7.19
N LEU A 307 3.63 -2.22 7.18
CA LEU A 307 4.36 -1.05 6.67
C LEU A 307 5.16 -0.31 7.75
N HIS A 308 5.01 -0.69 9.02
CA HIS A 308 5.73 -0.16 10.19
C HIS A 308 6.46 -1.29 10.92
#